data_AF-K9ZLZ8-F1
#
_entry.id   AF-K9ZLZ8-F1
#
_cell.length_a   1.000
_cell.length_b   1.000
_cell.length_c   1.000
_cell.angle_alpha   90.00
_cell.angle_beta   90.00
_cell.angle_gamma   90.00
#
_symmetry.space_group_name_H-M   'P 1'
#
loop_
_entity.id
_entity.type
_entity.pdbx_description
1 polymer ?
#
loop_
_entity_poly.entity_id
_entity_poly.type
_entity_poly.pdbx_seq_one_letter_code
_entity_poly.pdbx_strand_id
1 'polypeptide(L)'
;MVNKRLTQKSLHHDPFVQKILARIPTQIAATFTDAQLTELKKVFIDRVSNSSKVDMRLSIPFFKRRFYLVLLMGKENRSQQRLKNSNFKVVNGYLATIYSLVIMSFFLGMLYYVEKELEINAFPYKQLQHFNKSFKR
;
A
#
# COMPACT_ATOMS: atom_id res chain seq x y z
N MET A 1 24.79 12.36 -15.96
CA MET A 1 26.25 12.31 -15.69
C MET A 1 26.53 11.19 -14.70
N VAL A 2 26.99 10.03 -15.19
CA VAL A 2 27.27 8.84 -14.35
C VAL A 2 28.60 9.07 -13.64
N ASN A 3 28.58 8.94 -12.31
CA ASN A 3 29.68 9.30 -11.41
C ASN A 3 30.91 8.41 -11.67
N LYS A 4 31.97 9.00 -12.22
CA LYS A 4 33.25 8.37 -12.62
C LYS A 4 34.11 7.87 -11.44
N ARG A 5 33.56 7.76 -10.23
CA ARG A 5 34.28 7.45 -8.97
C ARG A 5 34.22 5.98 -8.53
N LEU A 6 33.90 5.06 -9.43
CA LEU A 6 34.12 3.63 -9.22
C LEU A 6 35.42 3.20 -9.90
N THR A 7 36.49 3.94 -9.63
CA THR A 7 37.85 3.61 -10.06
C THR A 7 38.36 2.45 -9.20
N GLN A 8 38.39 1.27 -9.80
CA GLN A 8 39.49 0.29 -9.70
C GLN A 8 39.96 -0.11 -8.29
N LYS A 9 39.08 -0.14 -7.29
CA LYS A 9 39.27 -0.99 -6.12
C LYS A 9 38.68 -2.34 -6.49
N SER A 10 39.53 -3.36 -6.67
CA SER A 10 39.19 -4.72 -7.11
C SER A 10 37.74 -5.11 -6.76
N LEU A 11 36.87 -5.23 -7.76
CA LEU A 11 35.44 -5.42 -7.54
C LEU A 11 35.12 -6.75 -6.84
N HIS A 12 36.04 -7.71 -6.93
CA HIS A 12 36.04 -8.95 -6.17
C HIS A 12 36.04 -8.77 -4.65
N HIS A 13 36.46 -7.62 -4.14
CA HIS A 13 36.42 -7.29 -2.71
C HIS A 13 35.15 -6.53 -2.29
N ASP A 14 34.20 -6.31 -3.20
CA ASP A 14 32.93 -5.70 -2.87
C ASP A 14 32.04 -6.72 -2.13
N PRO A 15 31.52 -6.40 -0.92
CA PRO A 15 30.69 -7.31 -0.15
C PRO A 15 29.39 -7.74 -0.87
N PHE A 16 28.88 -6.92 -1.80
CA PHE A 16 27.75 -7.30 -2.64
C PHE A 16 28.14 -8.36 -3.68
N VAL A 17 29.26 -8.14 -4.36
CA VAL A 17 29.78 -9.05 -5.40
C VAL A 17 30.19 -10.38 -4.79
N GLN A 18 30.85 -10.37 -3.62
CA GLN A 18 31.22 -11.58 -2.90
C GLN A 18 30.02 -12.45 -2.52
N LYS A 19 28.90 -11.84 -2.07
CA LYS A 19 27.68 -12.58 -1.75
C LYS A 19 27.06 -13.27 -2.96
N ILE A 20 27.19 -12.66 -4.15
CA ILE A 20 26.74 -13.27 -5.40
C ILE A 20 27.69 -14.38 -5.83
N LEU A 21 28.99 -14.10 -5.89
CA LEU A 21 30.00 -15.07 -6.32
C LEU A 21 30.05 -16.30 -5.40
N ALA A 22 29.79 -16.15 -4.10
CA ALA A 22 29.71 -17.27 -3.15
C ALA A 22 28.56 -18.26 -3.43
N ARG A 23 27.55 -17.86 -4.23
CA ARG A 23 26.45 -18.74 -4.66
C ARG A 23 26.69 -19.42 -6.00
N ILE A 24 27.81 -19.10 -6.66
CA ILE A 24 28.20 -19.61 -7.96
C ILE A 24 29.37 -20.58 -7.75
N PRO A 25 29.45 -21.71 -8.50
CA PRO A 25 30.63 -22.57 -8.46
C PRO A 25 31.91 -21.77 -8.74
N THR A 26 32.95 -22.00 -7.93
CA THR A 26 34.22 -21.24 -7.97
C THR A 26 34.87 -21.18 -9.36
N GLN A 27 34.77 -22.27 -10.13
CA GLN A 27 35.26 -22.34 -11.51
C GLN A 27 34.55 -21.37 -12.47
N ILE A 28 33.27 -21.06 -12.23
CA ILE A 28 32.49 -20.09 -13.01
C ILE A 28 32.64 -18.69 -12.40
N ALA A 29 32.74 -18.58 -11.08
CA ALA A 29 32.97 -17.30 -10.41
C ALA A 29 34.29 -16.63 -10.87
N ALA A 30 35.32 -17.43 -11.18
CA ALA A 30 36.61 -16.96 -11.67
C ALA A 30 36.61 -16.46 -13.13
N THR A 31 35.58 -16.76 -13.93
CA THR A 31 35.50 -16.32 -15.34
C THR A 31 34.90 -14.92 -15.48
N PHE A 32 34.31 -14.37 -14.43
CA PHE A 32 33.73 -13.04 -14.45
C PHE A 32 34.80 -11.95 -14.49
N THR A 33 34.67 -11.03 -15.44
CA THR A 33 35.52 -9.84 -15.52
C THR A 33 34.97 -8.71 -14.66
N ASP A 34 35.82 -7.76 -14.24
CA ASP A 34 35.41 -6.58 -13.47
C ASP A 34 34.31 -5.76 -14.19
N ALA A 35 34.35 -5.70 -15.53
CA ALA A 35 33.32 -5.02 -16.32
C ALA A 35 31.96 -5.72 -16.23
N GLN A 36 31.94 -7.06 -16.29
CA GLN A 36 30.73 -7.86 -16.13
C GLN A 36 30.17 -7.74 -14.70
N LEU A 37 31.04 -7.78 -13.68
CA LEU A 37 30.62 -7.62 -12.28
C LEU A 37 30.06 -6.21 -12.01
N THR A 38 30.59 -5.20 -12.68
CA THR A 38 30.09 -3.82 -12.58
C THR A 38 28.68 -3.69 -13.16
N GLU A 39 28.43 -4.22 -14.35
CA GLU A 39 27.10 -4.21 -14.95
C GLU A 39 26.10 -5.07 -14.16
N LEU A 40 26.54 -6.24 -13.67
CA LEU A 40 25.74 -7.06 -12.79
C LEU A 40 25.30 -6.27 -11.54
N LYS A 41 26.24 -5.59 -10.88
CA LYS A 41 25.96 -4.76 -9.71
C LYS A 41 24.95 -3.65 -10.01
N LYS A 42 25.06 -2.96 -11.16
CA LYS A 42 24.11 -1.91 -11.55
C LYS A 42 22.68 -2.45 -11.69
N VAL A 43 22.50 -3.56 -12.40
CA VAL A 43 21.17 -4.17 -12.62
C VAL A 43 20.51 -4.58 -11.29
N PHE A 44 21.28 -5.11 -10.34
CA PHE A 44 20.75 -5.49 -9.04
C PHE A 44 20.46 -4.28 -8.14
N ILE A 45 21.32 -3.26 -8.13
CA ILE A 45 21.06 -2.02 -7.36
C ILE A 45 19.81 -1.33 -7.87
N ASP A 46 19.61 -1.22 -9.18
CA ASP A 46 18.39 -0.64 -9.76
C ASP A 46 17.14 -1.43 -9.35
N ARG A 47 17.24 -2.76 -9.28
CA ARG A 47 16.13 -3.61 -8.83
C ARG A 47 15.81 -3.43 -7.35
N VAL A 48 16.84 -3.29 -6.50
CA VAL A 48 16.67 -3.08 -5.05
C VAL A 48 16.23 -1.65 -4.74
N SER A 49 16.73 -0.64 -5.44
CA SER A 49 16.30 0.75 -5.25
C SER A 49 14.84 0.98 -5.66
N ASN A 50 14.28 0.12 -6.52
CA ASN A 50 12.88 0.19 -6.94
C ASN A 50 11.95 -0.63 -6.03
N SER A 51 12.43 -1.08 -4.86
CA SER A 51 11.71 -1.94 -3.93
C SER A 51 10.86 -1.16 -2.91
N SER A 52 10.34 0.02 -3.24
CA SER A 52 9.31 0.73 -2.44
C SER A 52 7.95 0.00 -2.47
N LYS A 53 7.98 -1.34 -2.39
CA LYS A 53 6.83 -2.21 -2.23
C LYS A 53 6.82 -2.68 -0.78
N VAL A 54 5.84 -2.22 -0.03
CA VAL A 54 5.48 -2.79 1.26
C VAL A 54 4.86 -4.16 0.97
N ASP A 55 5.55 -5.22 1.41
CA ASP A 55 5.05 -6.61 1.38
C ASP A 55 4.79 -7.01 2.84
N MET A 56 3.53 -6.90 3.26
CA MET A 56 3.09 -7.34 4.59
C MET A 56 2.39 -8.68 4.43
N ARG A 57 2.94 -9.71 5.05
CA ARG A 57 2.38 -11.07 5.04
C ARG A 57 1.94 -11.41 6.45
N LEU A 58 0.63 -11.44 6.66
CA LEU A 58 0.05 -11.84 7.92
C LEU A 58 -0.45 -13.28 7.78
N SER A 59 0.10 -14.19 8.58
CA SER A 59 -0.42 -15.53 8.71
C SER A 59 -1.31 -15.58 9.95
N ILE A 60 -2.61 -15.74 9.75
CA ILE A 60 -3.57 -15.86 10.85
C ILE A 60 -3.94 -17.35 10.98
N PRO A 61 -3.57 -18.01 12.08
CA PRO A 61 -4.07 -19.35 12.36
C PRO A 61 -5.55 -19.25 12.73
N PHE A 62 -6.43 -19.85 11.94
CA PHE A 62 -7.87 -19.89 12.21
C PHE A 62 -8.33 -21.35 12.32
N PHE A 63 -8.62 -21.78 13.55
CA PHE A 63 -8.95 -23.18 13.89
C PHE A 63 -7.90 -24.17 13.36
N LYS A 64 -8.28 -25.02 12.39
CA LYS A 64 -7.45 -26.10 11.82
C LYS A 64 -6.75 -25.70 10.51
N ARG A 65 -6.86 -24.44 10.08
CA ARG A 65 -6.31 -23.94 8.81
C ARG A 65 -5.52 -22.66 9.05
N ARG A 66 -4.48 -22.46 8.24
CA ARG A 66 -3.69 -21.23 8.23
C ARG A 66 -4.10 -20.42 7.03
N PHE A 67 -4.55 -19.20 7.27
CA PHE A 67 -4.88 -18.26 6.21
C PHE A 67 -3.73 -17.27 6.06
N TYR A 68 -3.33 -17.02 4.82
CA TYR A 68 -2.30 -16.04 4.50
C TYR A 68 -2.96 -14.82 3.90
N LEU A 69 -2.77 -13.68 4.56
CA LEU A 69 -3.15 -12.38 4.05
C LEU A 69 -1.88 -11.70 3.55
N VAL A 70 -1.83 -11.42 2.25
CA VAL A 70 -0.69 -10.78 1.59
C VAL A 70 -1.12 -9.39 1.14
N LEU A 71 -0.60 -8.38 1.81
CA LEU A 71 -0.79 -6.97 1.48
C LEU A 71 0.44 -6.51 0.68
N LEU A 72 0.22 -6.28 -0.61
CA LEU A 72 1.21 -5.69 -1.51
C LEU A 72 0.81 -4.25 -1.78
N MET A 73 1.59 -3.30 -1.27
CA MET A 73 1.37 -1.87 -1.53
C MET A 73 2.64 -1.29 -2.13
N GLY A 74 2.53 -0.62 -3.27
CA GLY A 74 3.68 0.00 -3.92
C GLY A 74 3.27 0.84 -5.11
N LYS A 75 4.19 1.68 -5.58
CA LYS A 75 3.96 2.54 -6.74
C LYS A 75 3.67 1.68 -7.98
N GLU A 76 2.52 1.92 -8.61
CA GLU A 76 2.13 1.21 -9.81
C GLU A 76 2.97 1.68 -11.00
N ASN A 77 3.95 0.86 -11.41
CA ASN A 77 4.86 1.14 -12.52
C ASN A 77 4.36 0.53 -13.86
N ARG A 78 3.10 0.09 -13.94
CA ARG A 78 2.53 -0.49 -15.18
C ARG A 78 2.20 0.62 -16.18
N SER A 79 2.37 0.35 -17.48
CA SER A 79 2.14 1.36 -18.53
C SER A 79 0.71 1.88 -18.53
N GLN A 80 0.56 3.20 -18.75
CA GLN A 80 -0.72 3.93 -18.73
C GLN A 80 -1.79 3.32 -19.66
N GLN A 81 -1.37 2.61 -20.70
CA GLN A 81 -2.25 1.96 -21.66
C GLN A 81 -2.99 0.74 -21.08
N ARG A 82 -2.41 0.02 -20.10
CA ARG A 82 -3.10 -1.06 -19.38
C ARG A 82 -4.02 -0.56 -18.27
N LEU A 83 -3.72 0.61 -17.69
CA LEU A 83 -4.53 1.27 -16.66
C LEU A 83 -5.88 1.77 -17.19
N LYS A 84 -5.98 2.08 -18.49
CA LYS A 84 -7.24 2.46 -19.14
C LYS A 84 -8.21 1.29 -19.30
N ASN A 85 -7.73 0.06 -19.36
CA ASN A 85 -8.54 -1.12 -19.67
C ASN A 85 -8.91 -1.97 -18.44
N SER A 86 -8.65 -1.47 -17.22
CA SER A 86 -8.85 -2.24 -16.00
C SER A 86 -10.15 -1.82 -15.28
N ASN A 87 -11.07 -2.76 -15.12
CA ASN A 87 -12.31 -2.64 -14.32
C ASN A 87 -12.03 -2.30 -12.83
N PHE A 88 -10.77 -2.34 -12.39
CA PHE A 88 -10.33 -2.02 -11.04
C PHE A 88 -10.71 -0.61 -10.58
N LYS A 89 -10.76 0.40 -11.48
CA LYS A 89 -11.19 1.76 -11.11
C LYS A 89 -12.64 1.80 -10.65
N VAL A 90 -13.51 1.03 -11.31
CA VAL A 90 -14.94 0.95 -10.98
C VAL A 90 -15.14 0.23 -9.66
N VAL A 91 -14.46 -0.89 -9.45
CA VAL A 91 -14.52 -1.66 -8.19
C VAL A 91 -14.01 -0.84 -7.00
N ASN A 92 -12.89 -0.11 -7.15
CA ASN A 92 -12.39 0.77 -6.10
C ASN A 92 -13.36 1.93 -5.81
N GLY A 93 -14.03 2.46 -6.84
CA GLY A 93 -15.07 3.48 -6.68
C GLY A 93 -16.22 2.98 -5.82
N TYR A 94 -16.75 1.78 -6.10
CA TYR A 94 -17.81 1.18 -5.29
C TYR A 94 -17.40 0.95 -3.84
N LEU A 95 -16.19 0.43 -3.61
CA LEU A 95 -15.67 0.25 -2.25
C LEU A 95 -15.56 1.58 -1.50
N ALA A 96 -15.04 2.62 -2.15
CA ALA A 96 -14.93 3.95 -1.56
C ALA A 96 -16.30 4.52 -1.17
N THR A 97 -17.33 4.34 -2.01
CA THR A 97 -18.70 4.76 -1.72
C THR A 97 -19.30 4.00 -0.53
N ILE A 98 -19.06 2.69 -0.42
CA ILE A 98 -19.54 1.91 0.73
C ILE A 98 -18.86 2.40 2.02
N TYR A 99 -17.53 2.61 2.00
CA TYR A 99 -16.82 3.13 3.16
C TYR A 99 -17.32 4.52 3.58
N SER A 100 -17.56 5.42 2.62
CA SER A 100 -18.06 6.76 2.94
C SER A 100 -19.46 6.72 3.57
N LEU A 101 -20.35 5.83 3.10
CA LEU A 101 -21.69 5.64 3.68
C LEU A 101 -21.63 5.12 5.12
N VAL A 102 -20.74 4.16 5.41
CA VAL A 102 -20.55 3.62 6.77
C VAL A 102 -20.05 4.72 7.72
N ILE A 103 -19.05 5.49 7.28
CA ILE A 103 -18.50 6.60 8.07
C ILE A 103 -19.57 7.69 8.30
N MET A 104 -20.30 8.07 7.26
CA MET A 104 -21.39 9.04 7.35
C MET A 104 -22.46 8.57 8.36
N SER A 105 -22.86 7.31 8.29
CA SER A 105 -23.84 6.72 9.21
C SER A 105 -23.34 6.74 10.67
N PHE A 106 -22.05 6.47 10.89
CA PHE A 106 -21.43 6.55 12.20
C PHE A 106 -21.46 7.98 12.77
N PHE A 107 -21.10 8.98 11.97
CA PHE A 107 -21.14 10.38 12.39
C PHE A 107 -22.57 10.86 12.68
N LEU A 108 -23.55 10.49 11.85
CA LEU A 108 -24.97 10.79 12.12
C LEU A 108 -25.45 10.12 13.41
N GLY A 109 -25.08 8.87 13.64
CA GLY A 109 -25.43 8.15 14.87
C GLY A 109 -24.80 8.78 16.11
N MET A 110 -23.54 9.23 16.01
CA MET A 110 -22.85 9.93 17.08
C MET A 110 -23.52 11.28 17.39
N LEU A 111 -23.86 12.05 16.34
CA LEU A 111 -24.56 13.32 16.48
C LEU A 111 -25.93 13.14 17.15
N TYR A 112 -26.69 12.13 16.74
CA TYR A 112 -27.96 11.77 17.38
C TYR A 112 -27.81 11.41 18.86
N TYR A 113 -26.75 10.67 19.22
CA TYR A 113 -26.49 10.29 20.61
C TYR A 113 -26.13 11.51 21.46
N VAL A 114 -25.32 12.43 20.93
CA VAL A 114 -24.97 13.68 21.61
C VAL A 114 -26.19 14.59 21.79
N GLU A 115 -27.08 14.69 20.79
CA GLU A 115 -28.36 15.41 20.93
C GLU A 115 -29.24 14.82 22.03
N LYS A 116 -29.27 13.50 22.13
CA LYS A 116 -30.06 12.81 23.15
C LYS A 116 -29.53 13.11 24.55
N GLU A 117 -28.21 13.15 24.75
CA GLU A 117 -27.60 13.33 26.07
C GLU A 117 -27.52 14.80 26.50
N LEU A 118 -27.33 15.73 25.55
CA LEU A 118 -27.17 17.16 25.87
C LEU A 118 -28.48 17.97 25.80
N GLU A 119 -29.60 17.35 25.44
CA GLU A 119 -30.90 18.03 25.18
C GLU A 119 -30.80 19.23 24.20
N ILE A 120 -29.71 19.32 23.43
CA ILE A 120 -29.47 20.40 22.47
C ILE A 120 -30.37 20.17 21.26
N ASN A 121 -31.23 21.14 20.96
CA ASN A 121 -32.19 21.10 19.87
C ASN A 121 -31.52 21.52 18.54
N ALA A 122 -30.55 20.74 18.06
CA ALA A 122 -29.84 21.06 16.82
C ALA A 122 -30.73 20.96 15.56
N PHE A 123 -31.83 20.20 15.61
CA PHE A 123 -32.85 20.17 14.56
C PHE A 123 -34.25 20.58 15.09
N PRO A 124 -34.89 21.63 14.53
CA PRO A 124 -36.12 22.20 15.08
C PRO A 124 -37.41 21.42 14.77
N TYR A 125 -37.35 20.25 14.14
CA TYR A 125 -38.57 19.50 13.78
C TYR A 125 -39.40 19.04 14.99
N LYS A 126 -38.77 18.85 16.16
CA LYS A 126 -39.47 18.59 17.43
C LYS A 126 -40.36 19.75 17.87
N GLN A 127 -39.97 20.99 17.56
CA GLN A 127 -40.78 22.18 17.87
C GLN A 127 -42.03 22.25 16.98
N LEU A 128 -41.93 21.80 15.73
CA LEU A 128 -43.07 21.73 14.80
C LEU A 128 -44.13 20.71 15.26
N GLN A 129 -43.73 19.62 15.91
CA GLN A 129 -44.67 18.63 16.44
C GLN A 129 -45.47 19.17 17.64
N HIS A 130 -44.82 19.95 18.53
CA HIS A 130 -45.51 20.64 19.63
C HIS A 130 -46.44 21.75 19.12
N PHE A 131 -46.01 22.53 18.12
CA PHE A 131 -46.81 23.58 17.50
C PHE A 131 -48.07 23.03 16.83
N ASN A 132 -47.95 21.97 16.02
CA ASN A 132 -49.09 21.35 15.34
C ASN A 132 -50.12 20.77 16.34
N LYS A 133 -49.66 20.24 17.48
CA LYS A 133 -50.55 19.76 18.56
C LYS A 133 -51.31 20.89 19.26
N SER A 134 -50.79 22.11 19.25
CA SER A 134 -51.45 23.32 19.80
C SER A 134 -52.59 23.84 18.93
N PHE A 135 -52.56 23.59 17.61
CA PHE A 135 -53.61 24.03 16.67
C PHE A 135 -54.76 23.04 16.53
N LYS A 136 -54.65 21.86 17.15
CA LYS A 136 -55.66 20.79 17.08
C LYS A 136 -56.60 20.73 18.30
N ARG A 137 -56.63 21.80 19.11
CA ARG A 137 -57.56 22.00 20.23
C ARG A 137 -58.62 23.03 19.86
#